data_AF-A0A1M3J2B7-F1
#
_entry.id   AF-A0A1M3J2B7-F1
#
_cell.length_a   1.000
_cell.length_b   1.000
_cell.length_c   1.000
_cell.angle_alpha   90.00
_cell.angle_beta   90.00
_cell.angle_gamma   90.00
#
_symmetry.space_group_name_H-M   'P 1'
#
loop_
_entity.id
_entity.type
_entity.pdbx_description
1 polymer ?
#
loop_
_entity_poly.entity_id
_entity_poly.type
_entity_poly.pdbx_seq_one_letter_code
_entity_poly.pdbx_strand_id
1 'polypeptide(L)' 'MTDEWPGFFRLLPEERHFYGKDLTFPIEATNSDIRHRLARFTRRTKASSRSLQMVEASLLLFSITCNIKITLKLTLVP' A
#
# COMPACT_ATOMS: atom_id res chain seq x y z
N MET A 1 15.73 19.17 0.65
CA MET A 1 15.95 17.84 0.08
C MET A 1 16.85 17.12 1.06
N THR A 2 16.30 16.14 1.79
CA THR A 2 16.89 15.59 3.04
C THR A 2 17.48 14.19 2.84
N ASP A 3 17.21 13.59 1.67
CA ASP A 3 17.54 12.20 1.36
C ASP A 3 19.04 11.98 1.10
N GLU A 4 19.81 13.06 0.89
CA GLU A 4 21.26 13.04 0.64
C GLU A 4 22.06 13.66 1.79
N TRP A 5 21.62 13.48 3.05
CA TRP A 5 22.40 14.00 4.17
C TRP A 5 23.75 13.25 4.31
N PRO A 6 24.90 13.96 4.33
CA PRO A 6 26.22 13.33 4.42
C PRO A 6 26.43 12.41 5.63
N GLY A 7 25.62 12.55 6.68
CA GLY A 7 25.64 11.69 7.86
C GLY A 7 25.20 10.24 7.56
N PHE A 8 24.30 10.04 6.60
CA PHE A 8 23.82 8.69 6.27
C PHE A 8 24.90 7.83 5.63
N PHE A 9 25.66 8.40 4.70
CA PHE A 9 26.79 7.71 4.06
C PHE A 9 27.94 7.37 5.02
N ARG A 10 28.04 8.08 6.15
CA ARG A 10 29.06 7.82 7.19
C ARG A 10 28.65 6.72 8.18
N LEU A 11 27.35 6.57 8.42
CA LEU A 11 26.80 5.67 9.44
C LEU A 11 26.31 4.33 8.86
N LEU A 12 25.82 4.33 7.61
CA LEU A 12 25.26 3.16 6.97
C LEU A 12 26.23 2.61 5.92
N PRO A 13 26.50 1.29 5.92
CA PRO A 13 27.23 0.65 4.83
C PRO A 13 26.53 0.91 3.49
N GLU A 14 27.30 1.23 2.46
CA GLU A 14 26.80 1.58 1.12
C GLU A 14 25.92 0.47 0.52
N GLU A 15 26.22 -0.78 0.84
CA GLU A 15 25.47 -1.99 0.46
C GLU A 15 24.06 -2.10 1.09
N ARG A 16 23.80 -1.36 2.18
CA ARG A 16 22.54 -1.40 2.94
C ARG A 16 21.69 -0.14 2.79
N HIS A 17 22.27 0.95 2.30
CA HIS A 17 21.58 2.22 2.14
C HIS A 17 21.07 2.36 0.69
N PHE A 18 19.91 1.77 0.40
CA PHE A 18 19.25 1.92 -0.89
C PHE A 18 18.32 3.14 -0.87
N TYR A 19 18.70 4.20 -1.57
CA TYR A 19 17.94 5.46 -1.71
C TYR A 19 17.04 5.49 -2.96
N GLY A 20 16.71 4.33 -3.54
CA GLY A 20 15.82 4.23 -4.69
C GLY A 20 14.34 4.34 -4.32
N LYS A 21 13.55 4.96 -5.19
CA LYS A 21 12.08 4.93 -5.10
C LYS A 21 11.47 3.63 -5.61
N ASP A 22 12.28 2.71 -6.11
CA ASP A 22 11.81 1.50 -6.80
C ASP A 22 11.00 0.58 -5.88
N LEU A 23 11.38 0.51 -4.60
CA LEU A 23 10.63 -0.23 -3.58
C LEU A 23 9.55 0.61 -2.93
N THR A 24 9.76 1.92 -2.81
CA THR A 24 8.84 2.85 -2.14
C THR A 24 7.60 3.14 -2.98
N PHE A 25 7.76 3.36 -4.29
CA PHE A 25 6.68 3.67 -5.22
C PHE A 25 5.56 2.61 -5.26
N PRO A 26 5.85 1.30 -5.38
CA PRO A 26 4.80 0.29 -5.35
C PRO A 26 4.10 0.20 -4.00
N ILE A 27 4.81 0.44 -2.89
CA ILE A 27 4.24 0.47 -1.53
C ILE A 27 3.31 1.69 -1.39
N GLU A 28 3.76 2.88 -1.77
CA GLU A 28 2.97 4.11 -1.72
C GLU A 28 1.71 4.03 -2.58
N ALA A 29 1.83 3.51 -3.82
CA ALA A 29 0.70 3.31 -4.72
C ALA A 29 -0.32 2.33 -4.11
N THR A 30 0.15 1.23 -3.53
CA THR A 30 -0.73 0.23 -2.89
C THR A 30 -1.42 0.82 -1.66
N ASN A 31 -0.71 1.58 -0.83
CA ASN A 31 -1.28 2.27 0.32
C ASN A 31 -2.32 3.31 -0.09
N SER A 32 -2.10 4.03 -1.20
CA SER A 32 -3.07 4.98 -1.75
C SER A 32 -4.35 4.29 -2.23
N ASP A 33 -4.22 3.17 -2.96
CA ASP A 33 -5.34 2.34 -3.42
C ASP A 33 -6.20 1.85 -2.23
N ILE A 34 -5.56 1.38 -1.15
CA ILE A 34 -6.24 0.91 0.06
C ILE A 34 -7.03 2.05 0.71
N ARG A 35 -6.39 3.19 0.97
CA ARG A 35 -7.04 4.35 1.60
C ARG A 35 -8.23 4.84 0.78
N HIS A 36 -8.08 4.92 -0.54
CA HIS A 36 -9.16 5.36 -1.44
C HIS A 36 -10.39 4.46 -1.35
N ARG A 37 -10.18 3.14 -1.29
CA ARG A 37 -11.29 2.17 -1.18
C ARG A 37 -11.92 2.20 0.21
N LEU A 38 -11.12 2.27 1.27
CA LEU A 38 -11.63 2.39 2.64
C LEU A 38 -12.46 3.66 2.84
N ALA A 39 -12.02 4.79 2.26
CA ALA A 39 -12.76 6.05 2.30
C ALA A 39 -14.14 6.00 1.60
N ARG A 40 -14.44 4.96 0.81
CA ARG A 40 -15.79 4.75 0.25
C ARG A 40 -16.73 4.12 1.25
N PHE A 41 -16.25 3.27 2.16
CA PHE A 41 -17.07 2.63 3.18
C PHE A 41 -17.51 3.61 4.27
N THR A 42 -16.77 4.69 4.50
CA THR A 42 -17.18 5.76 5.43
C THR A 42 -18.37 6.60 4.90
N ARG A 43 -18.61 6.60 3.59
CA ARG A 43 -19.75 7.30 2.98
C ARG A 43 -21.01 6.47 3.15
N ARG A 44 -21.94 6.90 4.02
CA ARG A 44 -23.22 6.21 4.31
C ARG A 44 -24.23 6.19 3.15
N THR A 45 -23.92 6.85 2.03
CA THR A 45 -24.83 6.95 0.88
C THR A 45 -24.81 5.71 -0.02
N LYS A 46 -23.80 4.84 0.09
CA LYS A 46 -23.62 3.66 -0.76
C LYS A 46 -24.32 2.43 -0.18
N ALA A 47 -24.85 1.57 -1.04
CA ALA A 47 -25.54 0.35 -0.62
C ALA A 47 -24.65 -0.58 0.23
N SER A 48 -23.35 -0.65 -0.09
CA SER A 48 -22.37 -1.46 0.63
C SER A 48 -22.05 -0.97 2.06
N SER A 49 -22.43 0.25 2.43
CA SER A 49 -22.22 0.82 3.77
C SER A 49 -23.51 0.90 4.61
N ARG A 50 -24.63 0.39 4.10
CA ARG A 50 -25.94 0.41 4.79
C ARG A 50 -26.20 -0.79 5.70
N SER A 51 -25.43 -1.88 5.54
CA SER A 51 -25.54 -3.09 6.36
C SER A 51 -24.15 -3.55 6.78
N LEU A 52 -24.01 -3.96 8.04
CA LEU A 52 -22.76 -4.50 8.57
C LEU A 52 -22.29 -5.73 7.78
N GLN A 53 -23.22 -6.63 7.43
CA GLN A 53 -22.93 -7.82 6.63
C GLN A 53 -22.38 -7.45 5.24
N MET A 54 -22.90 -6.38 4.62
CA MET A 54 -22.40 -5.91 3.33
C MET A 54 -21.01 -5.27 3.45
N VAL A 55 -20.73 -4.57 4.55
CA VAL A 55 -19.41 -4.01 4.84
C VAL A 55 -18.39 -5.15 5.02
N GLU A 56 -18.73 -6.15 5.83
CA GLU A 56 -17.86 -7.31 6.07
C GLU A 56 -17.58 -8.10 4.78
N ALA A 57 -18.63 -8.42 4.01
CA ALA A 57 -18.47 -9.12 2.73
C ALA A 57 -17.62 -8.32 1.73
N SER A 58 -17.80 -6.99 1.69
CA SER A 58 -17.02 -6.10 0.82
C SER A 58 -15.56 -6.00 1.26
N LEU A 59 -15.29 -6.00 2.57
CA LEU A 59 -13.93 -6.00 3.12
C LEU A 59 -13.21 -7.33 2.86
N LEU A 60 -13.91 -8.47 2.98
CA LEU A 60 -13.39 -9.79 2.64
C LEU A 60 -13.05 -9.89 1.14
N LEU A 61 -13.96 -9.45 0.27
CA LEU A 61 -13.68 -9.43 -1.17
C LEU A 61 -12.48 -8.53 -1.50
N PHE A 62 -12.38 -7.39 -0.81
CA PHE A 62 -11.27 -6.48 -0.97
C PHE A 62 -9.95 -7.08 -0.49
N SER A 63 -9.92 -7.75 0.67
CA SER A 63 -8.70 -8.36 1.21
C SER A 63 -8.16 -9.47 0.30
N ILE A 64 -9.03 -10.31 -0.25
CA ILE A 64 -8.67 -11.36 -1.22
C ILE A 64 -8.07 -10.72 -2.49
N THR A 65 -8.75 -9.69 -3.03
CA THR A 65 -8.29 -9.00 -4.25
C THR A 65 -6.94 -8.29 -4.04
N CYS A 66 -6.76 -7.64 -2.90
CA CYS A 66 -5.50 -6.98 -2.55
C CYS A 66 -4.38 -7.98 -2.32
N ASN A 67 -4.64 -9.10 -1.63
CA ASN A 67 -3.64 -10.13 -1.38
C ASN A 67 -3.13 -10.73 -2.70
N ILE A 68 -4.03 -11.05 -3.64
CA ILE A 68 -3.64 -11.53 -4.98
C ILE A 68 -2.81 -10.46 -5.72
N LYS A 69 -3.23 -9.19 -5.70
CA LYS A 69 -2.50 -8.10 -6.39
C LYS A 69 -1.11 -7.85 -5.80
N ILE A 70 -0.97 -7.94 -4.47
CA ILE A 70 0.31 -7.79 -3.75
C ILE A 70 1.22 -8.98 -4.06
N THR A 71 0.70 -10.22 -3.96
CA THR A 71 1.44 -11.44 -4.25
C THR A 71 1.95 -11.45 -5.70
N LEU A 72 1.09 -11.13 -6.67
CA LEU A 72 1.50 -11.04 -8.08
C LEU A 72 2.57 -9.96 -8.31
N LYS A 73 2.45 -8.79 -7.66
CA LYS A 73 3.47 -7.74 -7.75
C LYS A 73 4.81 -8.16 -7.15
N LEU A 74 4.81 -8.87 -6.02
CA LEU A 74 6.04 -9.35 -5.37
C LEU A 74 6.70 -10.49 -6.16
N THR A 75 5.93 -11.36 -6.83
CA THR A 75 6.47 -12.45 -7.66
C THR A 75 6.91 -12.02 -9.07
N LEU A 76 6.49 -10.83 -9.52
CA LEU A 76 6.80 -10.30 -10.86
C LEU A 76 7.88 -9.20 -10.84
N VAL A 77 8.45 -8.88 -9.68
CA VAL A 77 9.64 -8.03 -9.57
C VAL A 77 10.86 -8.95 -9.60
N PRO A 78 11.75 -8.83 -10.62
CA PRO A 78 12.99 -9.61 -10.69
C PRO A 78 13.98 -9.24 -9.58
#